data_AF-A0A6L9XZR1-F1
#
_entry.id   AF-A0A6L9XZR1-F1
#
_cell.length_a   1.000
_cell.length_b   1.000
_cell.length_c   1.000
_cell.angle_alpha   90.00
_cell.angle_beta   90.00
_cell.angle_gamma   90.00
#
_symmetry.space_group_name_H-M   'P 1'
#
loop_
_entity.id
_entity.type
_entity.pdbx_description
1 polymer ?
#
loop_
_entity_poly.entity_id
_entity_poly.type
_entity_poly.pdbx_seq_one_letter_code
_entity_poly.pdbx_strand_id
1 'polypeptide(L)'
;MRRLRAAVAAVALLGLFSGLAACTTGGSSPLGAHFIVSKDPSASWWPLDIWVEGLVPGHQVTVAASANSSGRWTSRATYGIPADGVVDLGTAMPELAPFSKPDAMGLFWSLARSGAGAASTNSEWGDGTVTIDLTASVDGRVVARYAVHRMGLGTIVASHAVFDSGFLGDFFSPTGNAIGLQPAVLVLGGGDNGMQSGVLAAAQIAGFGFPTLALSSFGSTGGVLQSGTLHAETLVAALAWLRQQPGVDKDRVFVFGASRSAPLALWAAVNYPSLVFGAFAPSGTTGVICTSPVPVPAITVGGAWVPCTTGTSVVRAADVLPLQEIQGPIVLACAGEDETLPNSCDWMTAGERARGNQFGDTFLRASGSTHALYIPPYTPLYLPPSPTAQATENARAAFWSAVERTLHSASRT
;
A
#
# COMPACT_ATOMS: atom_id res chain seq x y z
N MET A 1 0.20 16.01 94.36
CA MET A 1 -0.09 14.58 94.60
C MET A 1 0.94 13.76 93.82
N ARG A 2 2.12 13.52 94.40
CA ARG A 2 2.59 12.25 95.00
C ARG A 2 2.67 11.04 94.03
N ARG A 3 3.93 10.69 93.70
CA ARG A 3 4.53 9.34 93.44
C ARG A 3 4.26 8.75 92.03
N LEU A 4 5.16 8.07 91.32
CA LEU A 4 6.34 7.22 91.61
C LEU A 4 7.40 7.38 90.48
N ARG A 5 8.72 7.44 90.76
CA ARG A 5 9.77 6.36 90.68
C ARG A 5 9.81 5.62 89.32
N ALA A 6 10.93 5.34 88.65
CA ALA A 6 12.35 5.28 89.00
C ALA A 6 13.24 5.36 87.74
N ALA A 7 14.50 5.75 87.92
CA ALA A 7 15.60 5.56 86.97
C ALA A 7 16.04 4.08 86.92
N VAL A 8 16.75 3.68 85.85
CA VAL A 8 18.11 3.08 85.90
C VAL A 8 18.52 2.48 84.54
N ALA A 9 19.78 2.80 84.19
CA ALA A 9 20.79 2.11 83.37
C ALA A 9 20.60 1.88 81.86
N ALA A 10 21.48 2.58 81.15
CA ALA A 10 22.06 2.20 79.87
C ALA A 10 22.90 0.92 79.98
N VAL A 11 22.82 0.05 78.96
CA VAL A 11 23.91 -0.83 78.55
C VAL A 11 23.97 -0.79 77.02
N ALA A 12 25.10 -0.30 76.52
CA ALA A 12 25.46 -0.29 75.12
C ALA A 12 25.86 -1.70 74.66
N LEU A 13 25.37 -2.10 73.49
CA LEU A 13 25.88 -3.25 72.75
C LEU A 13 26.11 -2.82 71.30
N LEU A 14 27.39 -2.67 70.96
CA LEU A 14 27.87 -2.44 69.61
C LEU A 14 27.56 -3.69 68.75
N GLY A 15 26.70 -3.52 67.75
CA GLY A 15 26.53 -4.45 66.65
C GLY A 15 27.05 -3.82 65.36
N LEU A 16 28.25 -4.24 64.93
CA LEU A 16 28.79 -3.98 63.60
C LEU A 16 27.91 -4.68 62.56
N PHE A 17 27.15 -3.92 61.78
CA PHE A 17 26.61 -4.37 60.50
C PHE A 17 27.09 -3.42 59.40
N SER A 18 28.19 -3.82 58.78
CA SER A 18 28.65 -3.34 57.48
C SER A 18 27.64 -3.75 56.40
N GLY A 19 26.64 -2.90 56.18
CA GLY A 19 25.78 -2.96 55.01
C GLY A 19 26.51 -2.40 53.80
N LEU A 20 27.14 -3.27 53.02
CA LEU A 20 27.49 -2.98 51.64
C LEU A 20 26.18 -2.74 50.88
N ALA A 21 25.86 -1.47 50.63
CA ALA A 21 24.89 -1.09 49.62
C ALA A 21 25.50 -1.45 48.26
N ALA A 22 25.32 -2.71 47.86
CA ALA A 22 25.46 -3.09 46.47
C ALA A 22 24.34 -2.37 45.72
N CYS A 23 24.71 -1.30 45.00
CA CYS A 23 23.95 -0.85 43.86
C CYS A 23 23.86 -2.04 42.90
N THR A 24 22.78 -2.80 42.99
CA THR A 24 22.35 -3.64 41.90
C THR A 24 21.96 -2.69 40.78
N THR A 25 22.93 -2.38 39.92
CA THR A 25 22.66 -2.02 38.53
C THR A 25 21.59 -3.00 38.06
N GLY A 26 20.39 -2.49 37.76
CA GLY A 26 19.34 -3.28 37.14
C GLY A 26 19.95 -3.92 35.91
N GLY A 27 20.27 -5.20 36.02
CA GLY A 27 20.66 -6.00 34.88
C GLY A 27 19.50 -5.92 33.91
N SER A 28 19.73 -5.29 32.77
CA SER A 28 19.10 -5.74 31.55
C SER A 28 19.28 -7.26 31.55
N SER A 29 18.20 -8.02 31.73
CA SER A 29 18.23 -9.42 31.33
C SER A 29 18.85 -9.44 29.94
N PRO A 30 19.95 -10.17 29.69
CA PRO A 30 20.40 -10.35 28.33
C PRO A 30 19.38 -11.31 27.72
N LEU A 31 18.27 -10.76 27.25
CA LEU A 31 17.43 -11.48 26.31
C LEU A 31 18.39 -11.85 25.19
N GLY A 32 18.59 -13.15 24.99
CA GLY A 32 19.34 -13.63 23.83
C GLY A 32 18.70 -13.10 22.55
N ALA A 33 19.29 -13.45 21.41
CA ALA A 33 18.81 -12.96 20.12
C ALA A 33 17.28 -13.04 19.99
N HIS A 34 16.63 -11.93 19.67
CA HIS A 34 15.18 -11.85 19.54
C HIS A 34 14.76 -10.82 18.50
N PHE A 35 13.55 -10.97 17.96
CA PHE A 35 12.97 -10.01 17.03
C PHE A 35 12.20 -8.93 17.80
N ILE A 36 12.30 -7.69 17.31
CA ILE A 36 11.37 -6.62 17.63
C ILE A 36 10.63 -6.25 16.35
N VAL A 37 9.30 -6.22 16.41
CA VAL A 37 8.43 -5.83 15.30
C VAL A 37 7.54 -4.71 15.78
N SER A 38 7.53 -3.59 15.05
CA SER A 38 6.80 -2.37 15.41
C SER A 38 5.30 -2.58 15.66
N LYS A 39 4.66 -3.53 14.96
CA LYS A 39 3.22 -3.82 15.11
C LYS A 39 2.87 -5.26 14.71
N ASP A 40 2.21 -5.98 15.61
CA ASP A 40 1.62 -7.31 15.34
C ASP A 40 0.32 -7.49 16.14
N PRO A 41 -0.83 -7.87 15.52
CA PRO A 41 -1.04 -8.04 14.08
C PRO A 41 -0.99 -6.71 13.31
N SER A 42 -0.68 -6.80 12.02
CA SER A 42 -0.61 -5.65 11.11
C SER A 42 -1.27 -5.96 9.78
N ALA A 43 -1.83 -4.95 9.11
CA ALA A 43 -2.39 -5.13 7.77
C ALA A 43 -1.30 -5.51 6.77
N SER A 44 -1.60 -6.41 5.82
CA SER A 44 -0.63 -6.99 4.88
C SER A 44 0.12 -5.97 4.03
N TRP A 45 -0.43 -4.77 3.89
CA TRP A 45 0.09 -3.69 3.05
C TRP A 45 0.58 -2.48 3.84
N TRP A 46 0.67 -2.60 5.17
CA TRP A 46 1.29 -1.58 6.03
C TRP A 46 2.75 -1.94 6.30
N PRO A 47 3.67 -0.96 6.27
CA PRO A 47 5.06 -1.22 6.57
C PRO A 47 5.22 -1.68 8.03
N LEU A 48 6.28 -2.43 8.28
CA LEU A 48 6.75 -2.78 9.61
C LEU A 48 8.22 -2.41 9.70
N ASP A 49 8.59 -1.77 10.81
CA ASP A 49 9.97 -1.74 11.24
C ASP A 49 10.29 -3.05 11.99
N ILE A 50 11.43 -3.64 11.67
CA ILE A 50 11.86 -4.97 12.14
C ILE A 50 13.33 -4.93 12.54
N TRP A 51 13.60 -5.34 13.76
CA TRP A 51 14.95 -5.48 14.30
C TRP A 51 15.23 -6.90 14.77
N VAL A 52 16.49 -7.29 14.73
CA VAL A 52 17.02 -8.43 15.47
C VAL A 52 18.04 -7.90 16.47
N GLU A 53 17.70 -8.00 17.75
CA GLU A 53 18.53 -7.50 18.86
C GLU A 53 19.15 -8.65 19.64
N GLY A 54 20.17 -8.35 20.46
CA GLY A 54 20.84 -9.33 21.32
C GLY A 54 21.73 -10.31 20.55
N LEU A 55 22.20 -9.91 19.36
CA LEU A 55 23.12 -10.69 18.55
C LEU A 55 24.57 -10.51 19.01
N VAL A 56 25.40 -11.51 18.76
CA VAL A 56 26.85 -11.43 19.05
C VAL A 56 27.54 -10.69 17.89
N PRO A 57 28.21 -9.55 18.15
CA PRO A 57 28.88 -8.76 17.10
C PRO A 57 29.98 -9.52 16.35
N GLY A 58 30.26 -9.08 15.12
CA GLY A 58 31.39 -9.59 14.32
C GLY A 58 31.11 -10.86 13.52
N HIS A 59 29.88 -11.38 13.59
CA HIS A 59 29.37 -12.47 12.75
C HIS A 59 28.39 -11.95 11.68
N GLN A 60 27.81 -12.86 10.91
CA GLN A 60 26.67 -12.61 10.04
C GLN A 60 25.40 -13.24 10.64
N VAL A 61 24.27 -12.58 10.46
CA VAL A 61 22.95 -13.17 10.74
C VAL A 61 22.19 -13.38 9.44
N THR A 62 21.66 -14.58 9.27
CA THR A 62 20.73 -14.90 8.20
C THR A 62 19.31 -14.80 8.73
N VAL A 63 18.51 -13.87 8.21
CA VAL A 63 17.09 -13.77 8.48
C VAL A 63 16.32 -14.43 7.35
N ALA A 64 15.47 -15.39 7.66
CA ALA A 64 14.61 -16.06 6.69
C ALA A 64 13.14 -15.89 7.07
N ALA A 65 12.31 -15.59 6.08
CA ALA A 65 10.86 -15.57 6.21
C ALA A 65 10.25 -16.78 5.48
N SER A 66 9.19 -17.35 6.05
CA SER A 66 8.40 -18.37 5.36
C SER A 66 6.92 -18.23 5.67
N ALA A 67 6.09 -18.56 4.69
CA ALA A 67 4.65 -18.59 4.83
C ALA A 67 4.06 -19.80 4.08
N ASN A 68 2.91 -20.28 4.56
CA ASN A 68 2.12 -21.28 3.86
C ASN A 68 0.86 -20.60 3.31
N SER A 69 0.88 -20.30 2.01
CA SER A 69 -0.27 -19.75 1.27
C SER A 69 -0.30 -20.39 -0.12
N SER A 70 -1.26 -21.30 -0.35
CA SER A 70 -1.33 -22.13 -1.58
C SER A 70 -0.01 -22.84 -1.94
N GLY A 71 0.78 -23.18 -0.93
CA GLY A 71 2.14 -23.69 -1.05
C GLY A 71 3.10 -23.00 -0.09
N ARG A 72 4.34 -23.49 -0.03
CA ARG A 72 5.39 -22.92 0.80
C ARG A 72 6.11 -21.79 0.06
N TRP A 73 6.11 -20.62 0.67
CA TRP A 73 6.83 -19.44 0.22
C TRP A 73 7.99 -19.15 1.16
N THR A 74 9.12 -18.74 0.61
CA THR A 74 10.31 -18.44 1.41
C THR A 74 11.09 -17.27 0.82
N SER A 75 11.76 -16.54 1.69
CA SER A 75 12.76 -15.52 1.35
C SER A 75 13.87 -15.54 2.40
N ARG A 76 15.02 -14.93 2.07
CA ARG A 76 16.17 -14.86 2.97
C ARG A 76 17.03 -13.65 2.65
N ALA A 77 17.58 -13.06 3.69
CA ALA A 77 18.61 -12.05 3.62
C ALA A 77 19.68 -12.28 4.69
N THR A 78 20.94 -12.02 4.35
CA THR A 78 22.08 -12.09 5.27
C THR A 78 22.63 -10.69 5.50
N TYR A 79 22.94 -10.38 6.76
CA TYR A 79 23.45 -9.09 7.20
C TYR A 79 24.66 -9.30 8.11
N GLY A 80 25.63 -8.38 8.04
CA GLY A 80 26.67 -8.26 9.05
C GLY A 80 26.07 -7.76 10.37
N ILE A 81 26.55 -8.29 11.49
CA ILE A 81 26.07 -7.93 12.82
C ILE A 81 26.91 -6.76 13.37
N PRO A 82 26.33 -5.57 13.58
CA PRO A 82 27.06 -4.40 14.08
C PRO A 82 27.59 -4.57 15.52
N ALA A 83 28.43 -3.63 15.95
CA ALA A 83 29.10 -3.68 17.25
C ALA A 83 28.16 -3.63 18.46
N ASP A 84 26.96 -3.07 18.29
CA ASP A 84 25.90 -3.03 19.31
C ASP A 84 25.02 -4.29 19.34
N GLY A 85 25.22 -5.22 18.40
CA GLY A 85 24.44 -6.46 18.33
C GLY A 85 23.00 -6.27 17.83
N VAL A 86 22.72 -5.15 17.14
CA VAL A 86 21.39 -4.83 16.60
C VAL A 86 21.42 -4.76 15.09
N VAL A 87 20.59 -5.57 14.43
CA VAL A 87 20.37 -5.47 12.98
C VAL A 87 18.96 -4.91 12.75
N ASP A 88 18.90 -3.66 12.32
CA ASP A 88 17.70 -3.01 11.79
C ASP A 88 17.54 -3.34 10.31
N LEU A 89 16.50 -4.09 9.93
CA LEU A 89 16.29 -4.50 8.54
C LEU A 89 15.97 -3.32 7.60
N GLY A 90 15.47 -2.20 8.14
CA GLY A 90 15.16 -1.00 7.37
C GLY A 90 16.39 -0.19 6.96
N THR A 91 17.52 -0.34 7.68
CA THR A 91 18.72 0.47 7.47
C THR A 91 19.98 -0.35 7.18
N ALA A 92 20.01 -1.63 7.55
CA ALA A 92 21.14 -2.52 7.27
C ALA A 92 21.24 -2.86 5.78
N MET A 93 22.46 -2.74 5.24
CA MET A 93 22.76 -3.16 3.88
C MET A 93 22.82 -4.70 3.82
N PRO A 94 21.99 -5.37 2.99
CA PRO A 94 22.07 -6.82 2.86
C PRO A 94 23.36 -7.22 2.13
N GLU A 95 24.04 -8.24 2.63
CA GLU A 95 25.21 -8.84 1.98
C GLU A 95 24.80 -9.90 0.95
N LEU A 96 23.73 -10.63 1.24
CA LEU A 96 23.11 -11.61 0.34
C LEU A 96 21.60 -11.57 0.52
N ALA A 97 20.86 -11.10 -0.49
CA ALA A 97 19.40 -11.02 -0.46
C ALA A 97 18.84 -10.97 -1.91
N PRO A 98 17.53 -11.19 -2.09
CA PRO A 98 16.83 -10.93 -3.36
C PRO A 98 16.63 -9.44 -3.67
N PHE A 99 17.18 -8.56 -2.82
CA PHE A 99 17.18 -7.11 -2.95
C PHE A 99 18.57 -6.56 -2.64
N SER A 100 18.87 -5.35 -3.13
CA SER A 100 20.23 -4.78 -3.11
C SER A 100 20.40 -3.55 -2.23
N LYS A 101 19.31 -3.00 -1.70
CA LYS A 101 19.30 -1.86 -0.77
C LYS A 101 18.58 -2.20 0.53
N PRO A 102 18.82 -1.47 1.64
CA PRO A 102 18.07 -1.64 2.89
C PRO A 102 16.57 -1.55 2.65
N ASP A 103 15.81 -2.46 3.27
CA ASP A 103 14.37 -2.59 3.09
C ASP A 103 13.78 -3.45 4.20
N ALA A 104 13.07 -2.83 5.15
CA ALA A 104 12.47 -3.53 6.29
C ALA A 104 11.45 -4.59 5.84
N MET A 105 10.78 -4.34 4.71
CA MET A 105 9.78 -5.23 4.13
C MET A 105 10.37 -6.14 3.04
N GLY A 106 11.69 -6.04 2.79
CA GLY A 106 12.44 -6.83 1.82
C GLY A 106 12.05 -8.30 1.79
N LEU A 107 12.08 -8.93 2.96
CA LEU A 107 11.76 -10.36 3.12
C LEU A 107 10.29 -10.70 2.87
N PHE A 108 9.37 -9.75 2.93
CA PHE A 108 7.92 -9.98 2.82
C PHE A 108 7.49 -9.96 1.36
N TRP A 109 7.85 -8.91 0.63
CA TRP A 109 7.54 -8.82 -0.79
C TRP A 109 8.38 -9.77 -1.63
N SER A 110 9.58 -10.16 -1.15
CA SER A 110 10.46 -11.08 -1.88
C SER A 110 10.17 -12.55 -1.59
N LEU A 111 9.06 -12.88 -0.92
CA LEU A 111 8.62 -14.25 -0.74
C LEU A 111 8.41 -14.88 -2.12
N ALA A 112 9.06 -16.02 -2.35
CA ALA A 112 8.96 -16.75 -3.61
C ALA A 112 8.72 -18.25 -3.36
N ARG A 113 8.07 -18.91 -4.33
CA ARG A 113 7.89 -20.36 -4.35
C ARG A 113 8.83 -20.98 -5.40
N SER A 114 9.55 -22.03 -5.02
CA SER A 114 10.47 -22.74 -5.92
C SER A 114 9.75 -23.26 -7.16
N GLY A 115 10.26 -22.92 -8.35
CA GLY A 115 9.73 -23.39 -9.64
C GLY A 115 8.35 -22.82 -10.02
N ALA A 116 7.85 -21.80 -9.31
CA ALA A 116 6.60 -21.12 -9.62
C ALA A 116 6.84 -19.66 -9.99
N GLY A 117 5.91 -19.06 -10.73
CA GLY A 117 5.91 -17.63 -11.03
C GLY A 117 5.57 -16.76 -9.82
N ALA A 118 5.56 -15.44 -10.02
CA ALA A 118 5.14 -14.48 -8.99
C ALA A 118 3.72 -14.79 -8.47
N ALA A 119 3.43 -14.38 -7.22
CA ALA A 119 2.08 -14.49 -6.69
C ALA A 119 1.14 -13.64 -7.56
N SER A 120 0.04 -14.23 -8.00
CA SER A 120 -0.83 -13.60 -9.00
C SER A 120 -2.31 -13.63 -8.63
N THR A 121 -2.63 -14.06 -7.41
CA THR A 121 -4.01 -14.11 -6.92
C THR A 121 -4.16 -13.38 -5.58
N ASN A 122 -5.20 -12.54 -5.50
CA ASN A 122 -5.51 -11.78 -4.28
C ASN A 122 -5.84 -12.71 -3.10
N SER A 123 -6.41 -13.88 -3.37
CA SER A 123 -6.76 -14.85 -2.32
C SER A 123 -5.54 -15.38 -1.57
N GLU A 124 -4.35 -15.38 -2.17
CA GLU A 124 -3.12 -15.84 -1.52
C GLU A 124 -2.51 -14.81 -0.56
N TRP A 125 -2.60 -13.52 -0.88
CA TRP A 125 -1.82 -12.47 -0.19
C TRP A 125 -2.59 -11.18 0.14
N GLY A 126 -3.79 -11.02 -0.41
CA GLY A 126 -4.62 -9.82 -0.28
C GLY A 126 -5.89 -10.00 0.53
N ASP A 127 -6.51 -11.18 0.55
CA ASP A 127 -7.84 -11.36 1.18
C ASP A 127 -7.77 -11.80 2.64
N GLY A 128 -7.04 -12.89 2.91
CA GLY A 128 -6.96 -13.53 4.22
C GLY A 128 -5.78 -13.08 5.09
N THR A 129 -5.82 -13.44 6.37
CA THR A 129 -4.66 -13.29 7.26
C THR A 129 -3.61 -14.36 6.94
N VAL A 130 -2.37 -13.93 6.72
CA VAL A 130 -1.21 -14.79 6.47
C VAL A 130 -0.25 -14.67 7.65
N THR A 131 0.15 -15.80 8.23
CA THR A 131 1.24 -15.85 9.20
C THR A 131 2.57 -16.01 8.47
N ILE A 132 3.53 -15.12 8.78
CA ILE A 132 4.89 -15.15 8.25
C ILE A 132 5.83 -15.51 9.41
N ASP A 133 6.43 -16.69 9.33
CA ASP A 133 7.43 -17.16 10.28
C ASP A 133 8.79 -16.56 9.93
N LEU A 134 9.34 -15.76 10.83
CA LEU A 134 10.70 -15.23 10.79
C LEU A 134 11.64 -16.10 11.63
N THR A 135 12.82 -16.34 11.10
CA THR A 135 13.91 -17.02 11.81
C THR A 135 15.21 -16.25 11.62
N ALA A 136 15.96 -16.02 12.69
CA ALA A 136 17.31 -15.49 12.63
C ALA A 136 18.29 -16.63 12.95
N SER A 137 19.30 -16.82 12.12
CA SER A 137 20.32 -17.86 12.30
C SER A 137 21.72 -17.30 12.21
N VAL A 138 22.61 -17.74 13.10
CA VAL A 138 24.04 -17.44 13.11
C VAL A 138 24.79 -18.77 13.03
N ASP A 139 25.75 -18.88 12.12
CA ASP A 139 26.53 -20.10 11.87
C ASP A 139 25.65 -21.37 11.70
N GLY A 140 24.51 -21.19 11.00
CA GLY A 140 23.54 -22.26 10.72
C GLY A 140 22.64 -22.67 11.90
N ARG A 141 22.79 -22.04 13.07
CA ARG A 141 21.94 -22.28 14.25
C ARG A 141 20.88 -21.20 14.37
N VAL A 142 19.62 -21.59 14.54
CA VAL A 142 18.54 -20.63 14.80
C VAL A 142 18.71 -20.06 16.19
N VAL A 143 18.86 -18.73 16.27
CA VAL A 143 19.03 -17.98 17.52
C VAL A 143 17.78 -17.21 17.93
N ALA A 144 16.90 -16.88 16.98
CA ALA A 144 15.62 -16.22 17.24
C ALA A 144 14.52 -16.72 16.31
N ARG A 145 13.27 -16.65 16.77
CA ARG A 145 12.05 -16.93 15.98
C ARG A 145 10.97 -15.91 16.31
N TYR A 146 10.14 -15.58 15.33
CA TYR A 146 8.96 -14.75 15.52
C TYR A 146 7.91 -15.11 14.46
N ALA A 147 6.62 -15.01 14.79
CA ALA A 147 5.55 -15.21 13.83
C ALA A 147 4.78 -13.90 13.69
N VAL A 148 4.83 -13.29 12.51
CA VAL A 148 4.13 -12.03 12.20
C VAL A 148 2.77 -12.36 11.57
N HIS A 149 1.70 -11.76 12.08
CA HIS A 149 0.33 -11.95 11.61
C HIS A 149 -0.07 -10.79 10.68
N ARG A 150 -0.07 -11.07 9.37
CA ARG A 150 -0.38 -10.10 8.31
C ARG A 150 -1.84 -10.22 7.89
N MET A 151 -2.67 -9.30 8.32
CA MET A 151 -4.11 -9.29 8.05
C MET A 151 -4.38 -8.78 6.62
N GLY A 152 -4.94 -9.63 5.77
CA GLY A 152 -5.43 -9.25 4.45
C GLY A 152 -6.57 -8.23 4.51
N LEU A 153 -6.79 -7.54 3.40
CA LEU A 153 -7.80 -6.49 3.21
C LEU A 153 -9.22 -6.97 3.52
N GLY A 154 -9.55 -8.21 3.13
CA GLY A 154 -10.85 -8.83 3.45
C GLY A 154 -11.06 -9.10 4.94
N THR A 155 -10.00 -9.09 5.75
CA THR A 155 -10.08 -9.21 7.22
C THR A 155 -10.23 -7.86 7.89
N ILE A 156 -9.67 -6.79 7.31
CA ILE A 156 -9.60 -5.47 7.96
C ILE A 156 -10.67 -4.48 7.50
N VAL A 157 -11.24 -4.66 6.30
CA VAL A 157 -12.22 -3.74 5.72
C VAL A 157 -13.52 -4.46 5.45
N ALA A 158 -14.63 -3.91 5.96
CA ALA A 158 -15.95 -4.40 5.64
C ALA A 158 -16.37 -3.92 4.24
N SER A 159 -16.77 -4.86 3.38
CA SER A 159 -17.33 -4.56 2.08
C SER A 159 -18.70 -5.21 1.87
N HIS A 160 -19.50 -4.64 0.98
CA HIS A 160 -20.72 -5.26 0.49
C HIS A 160 -20.95 -4.90 -0.98
N ALA A 161 -21.56 -5.84 -1.69
CA ALA A 161 -21.97 -5.61 -3.07
C ALA A 161 -23.10 -4.59 -3.14
N VAL A 162 -23.05 -3.71 -4.13
CA VAL A 162 -24.04 -2.69 -4.44
C VAL A 162 -24.65 -2.98 -5.79
N PHE A 163 -25.97 -3.09 -5.80
CA PHE A 163 -26.78 -3.27 -6.99
C PHE A 163 -27.75 -2.09 -7.08
N ASP A 164 -27.38 -1.06 -7.84
CA ASP A 164 -28.23 0.11 -8.07
C ASP A 164 -28.58 0.22 -9.56
N SER A 165 -29.64 0.95 -9.87
CA SER A 165 -30.02 1.28 -11.23
C SER A 165 -28.87 2.00 -11.96
N GLY A 166 -28.13 1.27 -12.80
CA GLY A 166 -27.12 1.83 -13.71
C GLY A 166 -25.67 1.51 -13.36
N PHE A 167 -25.38 0.88 -12.21
CA PHE A 167 -24.03 0.37 -11.92
C PHE A 167 -24.02 -0.84 -10.98
N LEU A 168 -22.92 -1.57 -11.04
CA LEU A 168 -22.58 -2.70 -10.18
C LEU A 168 -21.23 -2.41 -9.55
N GLY A 169 -21.11 -2.64 -8.24
CA GLY A 169 -19.86 -2.38 -7.55
C GLY A 169 -19.78 -3.04 -6.18
N ASP A 170 -18.63 -2.89 -5.55
CA ASP A 170 -18.40 -3.27 -4.16
C ASP A 170 -18.05 -2.01 -3.36
N PHE A 171 -18.84 -1.70 -2.33
CA PHE A 171 -18.58 -0.57 -1.44
C PHE A 171 -17.80 -1.02 -0.22
N PHE A 172 -16.67 -0.37 0.02
CA PHE A 172 -15.75 -0.60 1.12
C PHE A 172 -15.94 0.51 2.15
N SER A 173 -16.41 0.12 3.33
CA SER A 173 -16.61 1.04 4.44
C SER A 173 -15.25 1.37 5.07
N PRO A 174 -15.00 2.64 5.43
CA PRO A 174 -13.73 3.02 6.04
C PRO A 174 -13.53 2.32 7.38
N THR A 175 -12.27 2.03 7.72
CA THR A 175 -11.92 1.52 9.05
C THR A 175 -11.88 2.66 10.07
N GLY A 176 -12.44 2.42 11.26
CA GLY A 176 -12.47 3.40 12.35
C GLY A 176 -13.62 4.41 12.27
N ASN A 177 -13.81 5.16 13.37
CA ASN A 177 -14.87 6.16 13.48
C ASN A 177 -14.31 7.53 13.04
N ALA A 178 -14.43 7.84 11.75
CA ALA A 178 -14.13 9.18 11.28
C ALA A 178 -15.07 10.21 11.93
N ILE A 179 -14.51 11.31 12.42
CA ILE A 179 -15.29 12.46 12.92
C ILE A 179 -15.47 13.43 11.75
N GLY A 180 -16.73 13.65 11.34
CA GLY A 180 -17.06 14.56 10.24
C GLY A 180 -17.04 13.90 8.86
N LEU A 181 -17.25 14.73 7.84
CA LEU A 181 -17.28 14.28 6.44
C LEU A 181 -15.86 13.94 5.97
N GLN A 182 -15.74 12.88 5.17
CA GLN A 182 -14.47 12.39 4.62
C GLN A 182 -14.51 12.39 3.09
N PRO A 183 -13.39 12.71 2.43
CA PRO A 183 -13.22 12.41 1.02
C PRO A 183 -13.58 10.96 0.71
N ALA A 184 -14.18 10.73 -0.45
CA ALA A 184 -14.52 9.40 -0.92
C ALA A 184 -13.87 9.12 -2.27
N VAL A 185 -13.68 7.85 -2.61
CA VAL A 185 -13.04 7.47 -3.87
C VAL A 185 -13.92 6.53 -4.68
N LEU A 186 -14.14 6.85 -5.95
CA LEU A 186 -14.63 5.89 -6.94
C LEU A 186 -13.44 5.21 -7.61
N VAL A 187 -13.32 3.90 -7.50
CA VAL A 187 -12.28 3.12 -8.16
C VAL A 187 -12.85 2.54 -9.45
N LEU A 188 -12.26 2.95 -10.58
CA LEU A 188 -12.52 2.35 -11.89
C LEU A 188 -11.70 1.06 -11.98
N GLY A 189 -12.35 -0.05 -11.64
CA GLY A 189 -11.77 -1.37 -11.71
C GLY A 189 -11.76 -1.90 -13.14
N GLY A 190 -10.59 -2.34 -13.60
CA GLY A 190 -10.42 -3.08 -14.85
C GLY A 190 -9.40 -4.19 -14.64
N GLY A 191 -9.74 -5.41 -15.07
CA GLY A 191 -8.83 -6.55 -15.04
C GLY A 191 -7.76 -6.40 -16.11
N ASP A 192 -6.71 -5.63 -15.85
CA ASP A 192 -5.55 -5.62 -16.73
C ASP A 192 -4.93 -7.01 -16.69
N ASN A 193 -4.96 -7.72 -17.83
CA ASN A 193 -4.34 -9.04 -17.97
C ASN A 193 -4.81 -10.07 -16.91
N GLY A 194 -6.02 -9.94 -16.38
CA GLY A 194 -6.57 -10.81 -15.32
C GLY A 194 -6.24 -10.39 -13.88
N MET A 195 -5.59 -9.24 -13.67
CA MET A 195 -5.27 -8.70 -12.34
C MET A 195 -6.49 -8.05 -11.69
N GLN A 196 -6.86 -8.47 -10.47
CA GLN A 196 -7.97 -7.87 -9.72
C GLN A 196 -7.51 -6.62 -8.93
N SER A 197 -6.91 -5.65 -9.62
CA SER A 197 -6.28 -4.46 -9.01
C SER A 197 -7.28 -3.48 -8.38
N GLY A 198 -8.49 -3.37 -8.94
CA GLY A 198 -9.51 -2.44 -8.45
C GLY A 198 -9.99 -2.73 -7.03
N VAL A 199 -10.22 -4.00 -6.69
CA VAL A 199 -10.63 -4.41 -5.34
C VAL A 199 -9.53 -4.16 -4.31
N LEU A 200 -8.27 -4.45 -4.66
CA LEU A 200 -7.12 -4.16 -3.81
C LEU A 200 -6.96 -2.66 -3.56
N ALA A 201 -7.08 -1.85 -4.62
CA ALA A 201 -7.01 -0.41 -4.52
C ALA A 201 -8.13 0.13 -3.62
N ALA A 202 -9.37 -0.34 -3.82
CA ALA A 202 -10.51 0.09 -3.03
C ALA A 202 -10.38 -0.25 -1.55
N ALA A 203 -9.98 -1.48 -1.25
CA ALA A 203 -9.80 -1.89 0.13
C ALA A 203 -8.58 -1.25 0.79
N GLN A 204 -7.50 -0.97 0.04
CA GLN A 204 -6.36 -0.20 0.56
C GLN A 204 -6.78 1.21 0.98
N ILE A 205 -7.54 1.91 0.13
CA ILE A 205 -8.04 3.27 0.40
C ILE A 205 -9.01 3.27 1.60
N ALA A 206 -9.91 2.28 1.66
CA ALA A 206 -10.78 2.11 2.83
C ALA A 206 -10.02 1.79 4.11
N GLY A 207 -8.89 1.07 4.01
CA GLY A 207 -7.97 0.83 5.11
C GLY A 207 -7.24 2.08 5.61
N PHE A 208 -7.08 3.11 4.78
CA PHE A 208 -6.66 4.46 5.20
C PHE A 208 -7.77 5.26 5.89
N GLY A 209 -9.00 4.74 5.93
CA GLY A 209 -10.15 5.38 6.56
C GLY A 209 -11.05 6.18 5.61
N PHE A 210 -11.00 5.94 4.29
CA PHE A 210 -11.82 6.67 3.31
C PHE A 210 -12.89 5.79 2.62
N PRO A 211 -14.17 6.21 2.61
CA PRO A 211 -15.22 5.49 1.89
C PRO A 211 -14.88 5.28 0.41
N THR A 212 -14.97 4.04 -0.06
CA THR A 212 -14.52 3.71 -1.41
C THR A 212 -15.49 2.80 -2.13
N LEU A 213 -15.87 3.15 -3.36
CA LEU A 213 -16.70 2.31 -4.23
C LEU A 213 -15.87 1.79 -5.39
N ALA A 214 -15.67 0.49 -5.49
CA ALA A 214 -15.08 -0.14 -6.67
C ALA A 214 -16.17 -0.44 -7.70
N LEU A 215 -16.05 0.13 -8.89
CA LEU A 215 -16.88 -0.30 -10.03
C LEU A 215 -16.43 -1.68 -10.48
N SER A 216 -17.39 -2.59 -10.51
CA SER A 216 -17.17 -3.95 -10.98
C SER A 216 -17.29 -3.98 -12.50
N SER A 217 -16.17 -4.19 -13.20
CA SER A 217 -16.21 -4.85 -14.51
C SER A 217 -16.44 -6.36 -14.36
N PHE A 218 -16.02 -6.89 -13.20
CA PHE A 218 -16.15 -8.27 -12.73
C PHE A 218 -16.44 -8.21 -11.23
N GLY A 219 -17.70 -8.35 -10.84
CA GLY A 219 -18.05 -8.37 -9.42
C GLY A 219 -17.56 -9.65 -8.75
N SER A 220 -17.49 -9.63 -7.42
CA SER A 220 -17.45 -10.83 -6.56
C SER A 220 -18.59 -11.83 -6.85
N THR A 221 -19.61 -11.40 -7.61
CA THR A 221 -20.78 -12.16 -8.05
C THR A 221 -20.84 -12.45 -9.56
N GLY A 222 -19.75 -12.25 -10.32
CA GLY A 222 -19.64 -12.78 -11.69
C GLY A 222 -20.34 -11.99 -12.79
N GLY A 223 -20.63 -10.69 -12.59
CA GLY A 223 -21.12 -9.81 -13.66
C GLY A 223 -20.02 -9.49 -14.67
N VAL A 224 -20.25 -9.81 -15.96
CA VAL A 224 -19.29 -9.59 -17.05
C VAL A 224 -19.60 -8.24 -17.72
N LEU A 225 -18.78 -7.20 -17.52
CA LEU A 225 -18.72 -6.12 -18.52
C LEU A 225 -17.90 -6.62 -19.70
N GLN A 226 -18.62 -7.19 -20.66
CA GLN A 226 -18.07 -7.76 -21.89
C GLN A 226 -17.75 -6.68 -22.94
N SER A 227 -18.12 -5.42 -22.71
CA SER A 227 -17.81 -4.30 -23.59
C SER A 227 -16.58 -3.55 -23.11
N GLY A 228 -15.56 -3.43 -23.96
CA GLY A 228 -14.42 -2.54 -23.72
C GLY A 228 -14.80 -1.05 -23.59
N THR A 229 -16.06 -0.70 -23.88
CA THR A 229 -16.62 0.65 -23.76
C THR A 229 -17.32 0.85 -22.42
N LEU A 230 -16.93 1.88 -21.69
CA LEU A 230 -17.63 2.38 -20.51
C LEU A 230 -18.74 3.36 -20.90
N HIS A 231 -19.90 3.27 -20.26
CA HIS A 231 -20.95 4.27 -20.38
C HIS A 231 -20.77 5.31 -19.28
N ALA A 232 -20.70 6.60 -19.64
CA ALA A 232 -20.48 7.66 -18.66
C ALA A 232 -21.64 7.76 -17.65
N GLU A 233 -22.85 7.31 -18.04
CA GLU A 233 -24.00 7.19 -17.17
C GLU A 233 -23.74 6.24 -15.99
N THR A 234 -22.98 5.15 -16.20
CA THR A 234 -22.56 4.25 -15.12
C THR A 234 -21.65 4.96 -14.12
N LEU A 235 -20.72 5.79 -14.61
CA LEU A 235 -19.87 6.61 -13.74
C LEU A 235 -20.69 7.61 -12.93
N VAL A 236 -21.59 8.34 -13.60
CA VAL A 236 -22.44 9.36 -12.97
C VAL A 236 -23.35 8.73 -11.91
N ALA A 237 -23.96 7.58 -12.20
CA ALA A 237 -24.80 6.86 -11.25
C ALA A 237 -24.00 6.44 -10.00
N ALA A 238 -22.80 5.88 -10.20
CA ALA A 238 -21.93 5.46 -9.11
C ALA A 238 -21.41 6.62 -8.26
N LEU A 239 -21.03 7.75 -8.89
CA LEU A 239 -20.64 8.97 -8.19
C LEU A 239 -21.82 9.54 -7.39
N ALA A 240 -23.01 9.59 -7.98
CA ALA A 240 -24.21 10.09 -7.32
C ALA A 240 -24.58 9.23 -6.10
N TRP A 241 -24.46 7.91 -6.21
CA TRP A 241 -24.66 7.00 -5.09
C TRP A 241 -23.60 7.17 -4.00
N LEU A 242 -22.32 7.24 -4.37
CA LEU A 242 -21.21 7.38 -3.42
C LEU A 242 -21.33 8.67 -2.59
N ARG A 243 -21.70 9.78 -3.24
CA ARG A 243 -21.93 11.10 -2.60
C ARG A 243 -23.06 11.10 -1.56
N GLN A 244 -23.93 10.10 -1.58
CA GLN A 244 -25.05 9.98 -0.64
C GLN A 244 -24.72 9.11 0.59
N GLN A 245 -23.54 8.48 0.61
CA GLN A 245 -23.19 7.59 1.72
C GLN A 245 -22.92 8.39 3.01
N PRO A 246 -23.33 7.87 4.18
CA PRO A 246 -23.08 8.53 5.45
C PRO A 246 -21.59 8.83 5.66
N GLY A 247 -21.28 10.06 6.06
CA GLY A 247 -19.91 10.50 6.32
C GLY A 247 -19.10 10.84 5.07
N VAL A 248 -19.68 10.79 3.86
CA VAL A 248 -18.99 11.26 2.65
C VAL A 248 -19.08 12.77 2.50
N ASP A 249 -17.93 13.40 2.30
CA ASP A 249 -17.85 14.77 1.79
C ASP A 249 -18.10 14.76 0.29
N LYS A 250 -19.31 15.18 -0.08
CA LYS A 250 -19.73 15.27 -1.47
C LYS A 250 -18.85 16.21 -2.30
N ASP A 251 -18.19 17.19 -1.70
CA ASP A 251 -17.37 18.16 -2.45
C ASP A 251 -15.91 17.68 -2.59
N ARG A 252 -15.56 16.53 -1.99
CA ARG A 252 -14.22 15.93 -2.01
C ARG A 252 -14.26 14.47 -2.51
N VAL A 253 -14.93 14.21 -3.63
CA VAL A 253 -14.93 12.88 -4.25
C VAL A 253 -13.83 12.75 -5.29
N PHE A 254 -13.00 11.72 -5.17
CA PHE A 254 -11.91 11.42 -6.09
C PHE A 254 -12.27 10.24 -7.01
N VAL A 255 -11.59 10.14 -8.14
CA VAL A 255 -11.63 8.94 -9.01
C VAL A 255 -10.25 8.33 -9.12
N PHE A 256 -10.14 7.03 -8.91
CA PHE A 256 -8.93 6.25 -9.12
C PHE A 256 -9.08 5.39 -10.38
N GLY A 257 -8.05 5.34 -11.22
CA GLY A 257 -7.95 4.36 -12.29
C GLY A 257 -6.49 4.07 -12.61
N ALA A 258 -6.11 2.81 -12.71
CA ALA A 258 -4.76 2.41 -13.10
C ALA A 258 -4.73 1.93 -14.56
N SER A 259 -3.58 2.06 -15.23
CA SER A 259 -3.34 1.53 -16.58
C SER A 259 -4.42 1.95 -17.58
N ARG A 260 -5.19 1.02 -18.14
CA ARG A 260 -6.27 1.29 -19.10
C ARG A 260 -7.39 2.15 -18.52
N SER A 261 -7.55 2.15 -17.20
CA SER A 261 -8.56 2.95 -16.49
C SER A 261 -8.03 4.33 -16.07
N ALA A 262 -6.73 4.57 -16.10
CA ALA A 262 -6.14 5.87 -15.77
C ALA A 262 -6.67 7.03 -16.64
N PRO A 263 -6.70 6.92 -17.99
CA PRO A 263 -7.28 8.00 -18.80
C PRO A 263 -8.78 8.17 -18.58
N LEU A 264 -9.51 7.13 -18.17
CA LEU A 264 -10.94 7.23 -17.85
C LEU A 264 -11.18 7.96 -16.52
N ALA A 265 -10.32 7.74 -15.52
CA ALA A 265 -10.37 8.48 -14.26
C ALA A 265 -10.09 9.97 -14.48
N LEU A 266 -9.07 10.29 -15.27
CA LEU A 266 -8.76 11.68 -15.64
C LEU A 266 -9.87 12.30 -16.48
N TRP A 267 -10.44 11.55 -17.44
CA TRP A 267 -11.55 12.04 -18.25
C TRP A 267 -12.78 12.35 -17.38
N ALA A 268 -13.10 11.50 -16.39
CA ALA A 268 -14.21 11.74 -15.48
C ALA A 268 -14.00 13.00 -14.63
N ALA A 269 -12.77 13.22 -14.16
CA ALA A 269 -12.41 14.41 -13.40
C ALA A 269 -12.50 15.72 -14.22
N VAL A 270 -12.14 15.67 -15.50
CA VAL A 270 -12.27 16.80 -16.43
C VAL A 270 -13.74 17.08 -16.78
N ASN A 271 -14.52 16.05 -17.10
CA ASN A 271 -15.85 16.23 -17.70
C ASN A 271 -16.99 16.33 -16.68
N TYR A 272 -16.76 15.88 -15.43
CA TYR A 272 -17.73 15.98 -14.35
C TYR A 272 -17.16 16.74 -13.14
N PRO A 273 -16.73 18.00 -13.30
CA PRO A 273 -16.06 18.77 -12.24
C PRO A 273 -16.99 19.10 -11.06
N SER A 274 -18.31 18.98 -11.22
CA SER A 274 -19.28 19.10 -10.12
C SER A 274 -19.43 17.80 -9.31
N LEU A 275 -18.99 16.66 -9.85
CA LEU A 275 -19.08 15.35 -9.22
C LEU A 275 -17.73 14.85 -8.70
N VAL A 276 -16.64 15.22 -9.38
CA VAL A 276 -15.28 14.74 -9.13
C VAL A 276 -14.36 15.92 -8.81
N PHE A 277 -13.78 15.88 -7.62
CA PHE A 277 -12.84 16.86 -7.12
C PHE A 277 -11.42 16.60 -7.64
N GLY A 278 -10.89 15.38 -7.52
CA GLY A 278 -9.51 15.06 -7.93
C GLY A 278 -9.37 13.64 -8.48
N ALA A 279 -8.15 13.25 -8.87
CA ALA A 279 -7.91 11.96 -9.51
C ALA A 279 -6.58 11.29 -9.15
N PHE A 280 -6.56 9.96 -9.14
CA PHE A 280 -5.37 9.13 -9.01
C PHE A 280 -5.22 8.26 -10.25
N ALA A 281 -4.14 8.46 -11.01
CA ALA A 281 -3.97 7.85 -12.32
C ALA A 281 -2.53 7.33 -12.54
N PRO A 282 -2.17 6.18 -11.95
CA PRO A 282 -0.87 5.54 -12.15
C PRO A 282 -0.81 4.65 -13.42
N SER A 283 0.39 4.52 -13.98
CA SER A 283 0.78 3.59 -15.06
C SER A 283 -0.08 3.62 -16.32
N GLY A 284 -0.70 4.75 -16.64
CA GLY A 284 -1.54 4.86 -17.84
C GLY A 284 -1.31 6.13 -18.62
N THR A 285 -2.03 6.25 -19.72
CA THR A 285 -2.00 7.44 -20.56
C THR A 285 -2.76 8.59 -19.90
N THR A 286 -2.41 9.82 -20.26
CA THR A 286 -3.14 11.04 -19.84
C THR A 286 -4.14 11.52 -20.91
N GLY A 287 -4.48 10.61 -21.84
CA GLY A 287 -5.36 10.81 -22.98
C GLY A 287 -6.21 9.55 -23.20
N VAL A 288 -7.46 9.71 -23.66
CA VAL A 288 -8.40 8.60 -23.88
C VAL A 288 -7.95 7.77 -25.09
N ILE A 289 -7.69 6.48 -24.88
CA ILE A 289 -7.21 5.56 -25.93
C ILE A 289 -8.37 4.70 -26.43
N CYS A 290 -8.48 4.53 -27.75
CA CYS A 290 -9.50 3.64 -28.31
C CYS A 290 -9.21 2.18 -27.95
N THR A 291 -10.25 1.39 -27.72
CA THR A 291 -10.10 -0.01 -27.23
C THR A 291 -9.68 -1.00 -28.32
N SER A 292 -9.72 -0.57 -29.58
CA SER A 292 -9.36 -1.36 -30.77
C SER A 292 -8.78 -0.47 -31.86
N PRO A 293 -7.90 -1.00 -32.74
CA PRO A 293 -7.42 -0.30 -33.94
C PRO A 293 -8.52 0.04 -34.95
N VAL A 294 -9.67 -0.65 -34.88
CA VAL A 294 -10.93 -0.15 -35.45
C VAL A 294 -11.59 0.68 -34.35
N PRO A 295 -11.90 1.98 -34.54
CA PRO A 295 -12.29 2.84 -33.44
C PRO A 295 -13.50 2.28 -32.70
N VAL A 296 -13.26 1.74 -31.51
CA VAL A 296 -14.28 1.40 -30.53
C VAL A 296 -14.00 2.30 -29.34
N PRO A 297 -14.95 3.18 -28.97
CA PRO A 297 -14.70 4.17 -27.94
C PRO A 297 -14.41 3.47 -26.61
N ALA A 298 -13.46 4.01 -25.85
CA ALA A 298 -13.30 3.59 -24.45
C ALA A 298 -14.46 4.11 -23.58
N ILE A 299 -15.11 5.19 -24.00
CA ILE A 299 -16.22 5.78 -23.27
C ILE A 299 -17.26 6.43 -24.18
N THR A 300 -18.53 6.36 -23.77
CA THR A 300 -19.66 7.01 -24.44
C THR A 300 -20.43 7.94 -23.50
N VAL A 301 -21.06 8.98 -24.05
CA VAL A 301 -21.94 9.91 -23.33
C VAL A 301 -23.23 10.06 -24.12
N GLY A 302 -24.37 9.73 -23.52
CA GLY A 302 -25.66 9.69 -24.21
C GLY A 302 -25.67 8.73 -25.41
N GLY A 303 -24.85 7.68 -25.36
CA GLY A 303 -24.60 6.77 -26.49
C GLY A 303 -23.69 7.33 -27.59
N ALA A 304 -23.31 8.61 -27.54
CA ALA A 304 -22.36 9.20 -28.47
C ALA A 304 -20.92 8.85 -28.09
N TRP A 305 -20.06 8.69 -29.09
CA TRP A 305 -18.66 8.33 -28.89
C TRP A 305 -17.87 9.53 -28.37
N VAL A 306 -17.12 9.32 -27.29
CA VAL A 306 -16.09 10.27 -26.89
C VAL A 306 -14.87 10.08 -27.79
N PRO A 307 -14.31 11.15 -28.39
CA PRO A 307 -13.08 11.06 -29.18
C PRO A 307 -11.95 10.38 -28.39
N CYS A 308 -11.25 9.48 -29.08
CA CYS A 308 -10.14 8.72 -28.52
C CYS A 308 -8.98 8.64 -29.52
N THR A 309 -7.78 8.46 -29.00
CA THR A 309 -6.56 8.29 -29.80
C THR A 309 -6.32 6.81 -30.08
N THR A 310 -5.99 6.47 -31.33
CA THR A 310 -5.62 5.11 -31.70
C THR A 310 -4.14 4.87 -31.43
N GLY A 311 -3.83 3.86 -30.61
CA GLY A 311 -2.48 3.50 -30.23
C GLY A 311 -1.86 4.43 -29.18
N THR A 312 -0.78 3.98 -28.57
CA THR A 312 -0.15 4.66 -27.42
C THR A 312 1.30 5.07 -27.66
N SER A 313 1.92 4.65 -28.78
CA SER A 313 3.36 4.80 -29.03
C SER A 313 3.82 6.24 -29.29
N VAL A 314 2.91 7.12 -29.72
CA VAL A 314 3.21 8.53 -30.00
C VAL A 314 2.33 9.40 -29.12
N VAL A 315 2.96 10.22 -28.28
CA VAL A 315 2.27 11.20 -27.46
C VAL A 315 2.16 12.51 -28.23
N ARG A 316 0.93 12.95 -28.54
CA ARG A 316 0.69 14.28 -29.11
C ARG A 316 -0.02 15.14 -28.08
N ALA A 317 0.31 16.43 -28.04
CA ALA A 317 -0.35 17.37 -27.13
C ALA A 317 -1.87 17.41 -27.32
N ALA A 318 -2.35 17.25 -28.57
CA ALA A 318 -3.79 17.21 -28.89
C ALA A 318 -4.50 15.93 -28.39
N ASP A 319 -3.75 14.88 -28.08
CA ASP A 319 -4.27 13.60 -27.56
C ASP A 319 -4.37 13.62 -26.02
N VAL A 320 -3.81 14.65 -25.36
CA VAL A 320 -3.78 14.77 -23.89
C VAL A 320 -5.04 15.51 -23.40
N LEU A 321 -5.66 14.97 -22.34
CA LEU A 321 -6.80 15.62 -21.69
C LEU A 321 -6.40 16.98 -21.09
N PRO A 322 -7.32 17.96 -21.06
CA PRO A 322 -7.05 19.28 -20.47
C PRO A 322 -7.03 19.20 -18.92
N LEU A 323 -5.98 18.61 -18.35
CA LEU A 323 -5.87 18.33 -16.91
C LEU A 323 -5.90 19.60 -16.03
N GLN A 324 -5.64 20.77 -16.60
CA GLN A 324 -5.83 22.07 -15.91
C GLN A 324 -7.28 22.33 -15.51
N GLU A 325 -8.25 21.62 -16.08
CA GLU A 325 -9.69 21.75 -15.76
C GLU A 325 -10.10 20.97 -14.50
N ILE A 326 -9.26 20.05 -14.01
CA ILE A 326 -9.54 19.29 -12.77
C ILE A 326 -9.41 20.24 -11.57
N GLN A 327 -10.44 20.31 -10.72
CA GLN A 327 -10.50 21.32 -9.64
C GLN A 327 -9.52 21.06 -8.50
N GLY A 328 -9.41 19.81 -8.07
CA GLY A 328 -8.62 19.34 -6.95
C GLY A 328 -7.30 18.70 -7.38
N PRO A 329 -6.55 18.14 -6.42
CA PRO A 329 -5.23 17.58 -6.67
C PRO A 329 -5.29 16.30 -7.50
N ILE A 330 -4.24 16.05 -8.28
CA ILE A 330 -4.02 14.79 -8.98
C ILE A 330 -2.75 14.09 -8.50
N VAL A 331 -2.78 12.75 -8.46
CA VAL A 331 -1.57 11.92 -8.30
C VAL A 331 -1.37 11.11 -9.55
N LEU A 332 -0.30 11.40 -10.29
CA LEU A 332 0.13 10.61 -11.45
C LEU A 332 1.41 9.85 -11.09
N ALA A 333 1.55 8.65 -11.64
CA ALA A 333 2.78 7.87 -11.52
C ALA A 333 3.08 7.15 -12.83
N CYS A 334 4.36 7.07 -13.20
CA CYS A 334 4.83 6.34 -14.36
C CYS A 334 5.97 5.39 -14.00
N ALA A 335 6.11 4.32 -14.78
CA ALA A 335 7.19 3.35 -14.67
C ALA A 335 8.18 3.52 -15.83
N GLY A 336 9.47 3.59 -15.52
CA GLY A 336 10.52 3.71 -16.55
C GLY A 336 10.83 2.40 -17.27
N GLU A 337 10.55 1.26 -16.63
CA GLU A 337 10.68 -0.08 -17.21
C GLU A 337 9.29 -0.71 -17.42
N ASP A 338 8.30 0.13 -17.78
CA ASP A 338 6.92 -0.30 -18.01
C ASP A 338 6.83 -1.21 -19.26
N GLU A 339 6.66 -2.50 -19.01
CA GLU A 339 6.57 -3.56 -20.00
C GLU A 339 5.24 -3.57 -20.78
N THR A 340 4.23 -2.82 -20.33
CA THR A 340 2.90 -2.74 -20.96
C THR A 340 2.70 -1.42 -21.71
N LEU A 341 3.21 -0.32 -21.15
CA LEU A 341 3.19 1.03 -21.73
C LEU A 341 4.61 1.63 -21.66
N PRO A 342 5.52 1.25 -22.59
CA PRO A 342 6.93 1.64 -22.52
C PRO A 342 7.21 3.16 -22.47
N ASN A 343 6.26 3.97 -22.91
CA ASN A 343 6.33 5.43 -22.89
C ASN A 343 5.40 6.05 -21.84
N SER A 344 5.08 5.33 -20.74
CA SER A 344 4.19 5.81 -19.68
C SER A 344 4.67 7.16 -19.09
N CYS A 345 5.99 7.34 -18.95
CA CYS A 345 6.56 8.59 -18.46
C CYS A 345 6.49 9.74 -19.46
N ASP A 346 6.43 9.48 -20.76
CA ASP A 346 6.21 10.51 -21.77
C ASP A 346 4.75 11.00 -21.73
N TRP A 347 3.80 10.06 -21.59
CA TRP A 347 2.39 10.39 -21.37
C TRP A 347 2.22 11.23 -20.11
N MET A 348 2.79 10.80 -18.97
CA MET A 348 2.72 11.56 -17.72
C MET A 348 3.35 12.95 -17.86
N THR A 349 4.49 13.07 -18.57
CA THR A 349 5.13 14.36 -18.83
C THR A 349 4.24 15.29 -19.66
N ALA A 350 3.54 14.75 -20.65
CA ALA A 350 2.60 15.55 -21.44
C ALA A 350 1.37 15.96 -20.61
N GLY A 351 0.85 15.09 -19.75
CA GLY A 351 -0.21 15.41 -18.79
C GLY A 351 0.20 16.46 -17.76
N GLU A 352 1.40 16.36 -17.19
CA GLU A 352 1.95 17.36 -16.26
C GLU A 352 2.06 18.74 -16.92
N ARG A 353 2.48 18.79 -18.19
CA ARG A 353 2.48 20.04 -18.97
C ARG A 353 1.09 20.60 -19.20
N ALA A 354 0.10 19.76 -19.51
CA ALA A 354 -1.29 20.18 -19.67
C ALA A 354 -1.87 20.67 -18.33
N ARG A 355 -1.56 19.99 -17.23
CA ARG A 355 -1.99 20.31 -15.87
C ARG A 355 -1.46 21.66 -15.38
N GLY A 356 -0.21 21.98 -15.69
CA GLY A 356 0.49 23.14 -15.13
C GLY A 356 0.81 22.94 -13.65
N ASN A 357 1.09 24.04 -12.95
CA ASN A 357 1.41 24.01 -11.51
C ASN A 357 0.13 24.20 -10.69
N GLN A 358 -0.31 23.15 -9.99
CA GLN A 358 -1.47 23.19 -9.11
C GLN A 358 -1.09 22.68 -7.72
N PHE A 359 -1.64 23.32 -6.69
CA PHE A 359 -1.34 22.96 -5.31
C PHE A 359 -1.88 21.56 -4.97
N GLY A 360 -1.04 20.75 -4.32
CA GLY A 360 -1.40 19.41 -3.86
C GLY A 360 -1.21 18.29 -4.89
N ASP A 361 -0.85 18.61 -6.14
CA ASP A 361 -0.51 17.60 -7.14
C ASP A 361 0.75 16.82 -6.77
N THR A 362 0.81 15.55 -7.16
CA THR A 362 2.00 14.70 -7.04
C THR A 362 2.28 13.97 -8.36
N PHE A 363 3.51 14.07 -8.86
CA PHE A 363 3.98 13.37 -10.06
C PHE A 363 5.15 12.45 -9.70
N LEU A 364 4.94 11.13 -9.74
CA LEU A 364 5.94 10.13 -9.38
C LEU A 364 6.57 9.48 -10.62
N ARG A 365 7.87 9.72 -10.85
CA ARG A 365 8.65 9.06 -11.91
C ARG A 365 9.47 7.92 -11.33
N ALA A 366 9.04 6.70 -11.59
CA ALA A 366 9.66 5.50 -11.05
C ALA A 366 10.54 4.80 -12.10
N SER A 367 11.77 5.30 -12.29
CA SER A 367 12.61 4.96 -13.44
C SER A 367 12.97 3.47 -13.58
N GLY A 368 13.07 2.73 -12.47
CA GLY A 368 13.42 1.29 -12.47
C GLY A 368 12.24 0.35 -12.22
N SER A 369 11.02 0.87 -12.27
CA SER A 369 9.81 0.13 -11.88
C SER A 369 9.05 -0.36 -13.11
N THR A 370 8.29 -1.43 -12.93
CA THR A 370 7.43 -2.03 -13.95
C THR A 370 5.98 -1.54 -13.84
N HIS A 371 5.15 -1.97 -14.78
CA HIS A 371 3.77 -1.51 -14.96
C HIS A 371 2.92 -1.58 -13.67
N ALA A 372 3.07 -2.65 -12.90
CA ALA A 372 2.27 -2.95 -11.70
C ALA A 372 2.65 -2.13 -10.45
N LEU A 373 3.22 -0.92 -10.60
CA LEU A 373 3.55 -0.01 -9.49
C LEU A 373 2.32 0.50 -8.72
N TYR A 374 1.11 0.32 -9.26
CA TYR A 374 -0.15 0.75 -8.64
C TYR A 374 -0.76 -0.30 -7.70
N ILE A 375 -0.23 -1.53 -7.68
CA ILE A 375 -0.67 -2.56 -6.73
C ILE A 375 -0.23 -2.16 -5.32
N PRO A 376 -1.03 -2.38 -4.27
CA PRO A 376 -0.60 -2.09 -2.90
C PRO A 376 0.75 -2.77 -2.55
N PRO A 377 1.56 -2.19 -1.64
CA PRO A 377 2.93 -2.64 -1.36
C PRO A 377 3.05 -3.78 -0.32
N TYR A 378 4.23 -4.38 -0.22
CA TYR A 378 4.71 -5.27 0.83
C TYR A 378 4.19 -6.70 0.81
N THR A 379 3.62 -7.11 -0.32
CA THR A 379 3.27 -8.51 -0.61
C THR A 379 3.96 -8.95 -1.90
N PRO A 380 4.16 -10.26 -2.13
CA PRO A 380 4.76 -10.75 -3.38
C PRO A 380 3.82 -10.63 -4.59
N LEU A 381 2.65 -10.02 -4.42
CA LEU A 381 1.59 -9.98 -5.43
C LEU A 381 2.00 -9.13 -6.65
N TYR A 382 1.92 -9.74 -7.83
CA TYR A 382 2.24 -9.14 -9.13
C TYR A 382 3.60 -8.44 -9.18
N LEU A 383 4.56 -8.89 -8.36
CA LEU A 383 5.88 -8.30 -8.32
C LEU A 383 6.73 -8.86 -9.46
N PRO A 384 7.44 -8.01 -10.23
CA PRO A 384 8.34 -8.49 -11.26
C PRO A 384 9.53 -9.25 -10.63
N PRO A 385 10.24 -10.08 -11.41
CA PRO A 385 11.49 -10.67 -10.95
C PRO A 385 12.58 -9.60 -10.73
N SER A 386 13.68 -9.99 -10.10
CA SER A 386 14.91 -9.17 -10.11
C SER A 386 15.35 -8.87 -11.55
N PRO A 387 15.96 -7.69 -11.82
CA PRO A 387 16.39 -6.68 -10.85
C PRO A 387 15.36 -5.58 -10.53
N THR A 388 14.19 -5.55 -11.17
CA THR A 388 13.22 -4.43 -11.04
C THR A 388 12.27 -4.57 -9.84
N ALA A 389 12.25 -5.72 -9.17
CA ALA A 389 11.40 -6.00 -8.00
C ALA A 389 11.46 -4.90 -6.92
N GLN A 390 12.65 -4.64 -6.37
CA GLN A 390 12.80 -3.66 -5.28
C GLN A 390 12.45 -2.23 -5.73
N ALA A 391 12.81 -1.85 -6.97
CA ALA A 391 12.47 -0.54 -7.50
C ALA A 391 10.95 -0.38 -7.68
N THR A 392 10.27 -1.42 -8.16
CA THR A 392 8.80 -1.46 -8.29
C THR A 392 8.14 -1.36 -6.92
N GLU A 393 8.66 -2.07 -5.93
CA GLU A 393 8.11 -2.04 -4.58
C GLU A 393 8.25 -0.68 -3.89
N ASN A 394 9.42 -0.04 -4.04
CA ASN A 394 9.61 1.34 -3.59
C ASN A 394 8.62 2.32 -4.25
N ALA A 395 8.33 2.11 -5.55
CA ALA A 395 7.35 2.93 -6.26
C ALA A 395 5.92 2.69 -5.78
N ARG A 396 5.54 1.44 -5.48
CA ARG A 396 4.25 1.11 -4.85
C ARG A 396 4.08 1.84 -3.52
N ALA A 397 5.07 1.73 -2.63
CA ALA A 397 5.06 2.41 -1.34
C ALA A 397 4.94 3.94 -1.51
N ALA A 398 5.71 4.54 -2.41
CA ALA A 398 5.68 5.98 -2.66
C ALA A 398 4.33 6.45 -3.23
N PHE A 399 3.77 5.72 -4.19
CA PHE A 399 2.48 6.03 -4.82
C PHE A 399 1.34 5.96 -3.80
N TRP A 400 1.24 4.86 -3.05
CA TRP A 400 0.17 4.68 -2.06
C TRP A 400 0.27 5.67 -0.90
N SER A 401 1.49 6.02 -0.49
CA SER A 401 1.72 7.09 0.48
C SER A 401 1.30 8.47 -0.05
N ALA A 402 1.45 8.73 -1.35
CA ALA A 402 0.95 9.96 -1.96
C ALA A 402 -0.59 10.02 -2.03
N VAL A 403 -1.24 8.89 -2.34
CA VAL A 403 -2.71 8.76 -2.29
C VAL A 403 -3.22 9.05 -0.87
N GLU A 404 -2.67 8.38 0.14
CA GLU A 404 -3.05 8.57 1.55
C GLU A 404 -2.88 10.03 2.00
N ARG A 405 -1.72 10.65 1.73
CA ARG A 405 -1.47 12.06 2.06
C ARG A 405 -2.43 13.02 1.37
N THR A 406 -2.77 12.75 0.11
CA THR A 406 -3.69 13.60 -0.67
C THR A 406 -5.08 13.58 -0.07
N LEU A 407 -5.59 12.39 0.27
CA LEU A 407 -6.90 12.24 0.90
C LEU A 407 -6.94 12.89 2.29
N HIS A 408 -5.93 12.65 3.15
CA HIS A 408 -5.88 13.31 4.46
C HIS A 408 -5.75 14.84 4.37
N SER A 409 -5.08 15.35 3.34
CA SER A 409 -4.99 16.80 3.13
C SER A 409 -6.34 17.37 2.71
N ALA A 410 -7.09 16.65 1.85
CA ALA A 410 -8.43 17.04 1.42
C ALA A 410 -9.47 16.98 2.56
N SER A 411 -9.30 16.13 3.57
CA SER A 411 -10.17 16.13 4.77
C SER A 411 -10.02 17.37 5.66
N ARG A 412 -8.93 18.14 5.53
CA ARG A 412 -8.62 19.29 6.42
C ARG A 412 -9.04 20.64 5.84
N THR A 413 -9.52 20.65 4.60
CA THR A 413 -9.82 21.83 3.79
C THR A 413 -11.28 21.89 3.40
#